data_AF-A0A2R7RBB4-F1
#
_entry.id   AF-A0A2R7RBB4-F1
#
_cell.length_a   1.000
_cell.length_b   1.000
_cell.length_c   1.000
_cell.angle_alpha   90.00
_cell.angle_beta   90.00
_cell.angle_gamma   90.00
#
_symmetry.space_group_name_H-M   'P 1'
#
loop_
_entity.id
_entity.type
_entity.pdbx_description
1 polymer ?
#
loop_
_entity_poly.entity_id
_entity_poly.type
_entity_poly.pdbx_seq_one_letter_code
_entity_poly.pdbx_strand_id
1 'polypeptide(L)'
;IDLDPQPGTDFDDAVPAALALKDVLAEAGLDCFIKTSGNRGLHVYAPIGPTREFLDVRHAVIAAARELERRMPEKVTTAWWKEERGERVFLDFNQANRDRTIAGAYSPRALAHAPVSCPITWDELGSADPKNFTILTVPERLKTVGDPWADMNATPGGTIDVLLEWWERDLKAGLGELPFPPDYPKMPGEPSRVQPSRARKQD
;
A
#
# COMPACT_ATOMS: atom_id res chain seq x y z
N ILE A 1 -0.42 3.49 0.81
CA ILE A 1 -0.68 2.04 0.70
C ILE A 1 0.47 1.41 -0.07
N ASP A 2 1.07 0.36 0.49
CA ASP A 2 2.23 -0.34 -0.07
C ASP A 2 1.79 -1.67 -0.68
N LEU A 3 2.10 -1.86 -1.96
CA LEU A 3 1.86 -3.09 -2.71
C LEU A 3 3.18 -3.83 -2.83
N ASP A 4 3.33 -4.92 -2.07
CA ASP A 4 4.57 -5.70 -1.96
C ASP A 4 4.42 -7.07 -2.65
N PRO A 5 4.99 -7.25 -3.86
CA PRO A 5 5.06 -8.55 -4.52
C PRO A 5 5.77 -9.60 -3.65
N GLN A 6 5.07 -10.70 -3.36
CA GLN A 6 5.62 -11.83 -2.63
C GLN A 6 6.41 -12.77 -3.55
N PRO A 7 7.19 -13.74 -3.02
CA PRO A 7 7.88 -14.72 -3.86
C PRO A 7 6.92 -15.37 -4.86
N GLY A 8 7.32 -15.44 -6.13
CA GLY A 8 6.46 -15.88 -7.24
C GLY A 8 5.76 -14.74 -7.99
N THR A 9 5.79 -13.51 -7.45
CA THR A 9 5.24 -12.31 -8.10
C THR A 9 6.28 -11.19 -8.22
N ASP A 10 6.04 -10.24 -9.10
CA ASP A 10 6.92 -9.09 -9.32
C ASP A 10 6.19 -7.76 -9.56
N PHE A 11 6.88 -6.79 -10.17
CA PHE A 11 6.34 -5.47 -10.46
C PHE A 11 5.12 -5.54 -11.40
N ASP A 12 5.14 -6.42 -12.39
CA ASP A 12 4.08 -6.54 -13.38
C ASP A 12 2.80 -7.10 -12.74
N ASP A 13 2.93 -7.92 -11.70
CA ASP A 13 1.79 -8.37 -10.88
C ASP A 13 1.22 -7.24 -10.00
N ALA A 14 2.06 -6.30 -9.55
CA ALA A 14 1.63 -5.15 -8.75
C ALA A 14 0.87 -4.11 -9.58
N VAL A 15 1.16 -3.97 -10.88
CA VAL A 15 0.50 -3.01 -11.78
C VAL A 15 -1.04 -3.15 -11.79
N PRO A 16 -1.63 -4.33 -12.10
CA PRO A 16 -3.09 -4.46 -12.12
C PRO A 16 -3.70 -4.27 -10.73
N ALA A 17 -3.01 -4.66 -9.65
CA ALA A 17 -3.46 -4.41 -8.29
C ALA A 17 -3.47 -2.91 -7.95
N ALA A 18 -2.46 -2.16 -8.40
CA ALA A 18 -2.38 -0.72 -8.20
C ALA A 18 -3.47 0.05 -8.98
N LEU A 19 -3.76 -0.37 -10.21
CA LEU A 19 -4.85 0.21 -11.01
C LEU A 19 -6.21 -0.05 -10.35
N ALA A 20 -6.48 -1.27 -9.91
CA ALA A 20 -7.71 -1.57 -9.18
C ALA A 20 -7.78 -0.83 -7.82
N LEU A 21 -6.64 -0.65 -7.14
CA LEU A 21 -6.59 0.15 -5.91
C LEU A 21 -6.92 1.63 -6.17
N LYS A 22 -6.48 2.19 -7.31
CA LYS A 22 -6.86 3.54 -7.73
C LYS A 22 -8.38 3.67 -7.81
N ASP A 23 -9.05 2.69 -8.44
CA ASP A 23 -10.51 2.69 -8.56
C ASP A 23 -11.21 2.55 -7.20
N VAL A 24 -10.71 1.65 -6.34
CA VAL A 24 -11.22 1.49 -4.95
C VAL A 24 -11.13 2.81 -4.17
N LEU A 25 -10.00 3.52 -4.28
CA LEU A 25 -9.82 4.78 -3.57
C LEU A 25 -10.64 5.92 -4.20
N ALA A 26 -10.81 5.92 -5.52
CA ALA A 26 -11.68 6.88 -6.21
C ALA A 26 -13.15 6.70 -5.81
N GLU A 27 -13.63 5.46 -5.65
CA GLU A 27 -14.97 5.17 -5.12
C GLU A 27 -15.15 5.66 -3.67
N ALA A 28 -14.07 5.72 -2.89
CA ALA A 28 -14.05 6.33 -1.57
C ALA A 28 -13.90 7.87 -1.59
N GLY A 29 -13.86 8.48 -2.78
CA GLY A 29 -13.72 9.92 -2.96
C GLY A 29 -12.28 10.45 -2.79
N LEU A 30 -11.27 9.60 -2.98
CA LEU A 30 -9.86 9.95 -2.82
C LEU A 30 -9.12 9.95 -4.16
N ASP A 31 -8.53 11.10 -4.49
CA ASP A 31 -7.56 11.20 -5.57
C ASP A 31 -6.20 10.64 -5.11
N CYS A 32 -5.58 9.86 -6.00
CA CYS A 32 -4.40 9.09 -5.66
C CYS A 32 -3.23 9.35 -6.61
N PHE A 33 -2.05 9.19 -6.06
CA PHE A 33 -0.76 9.39 -6.70
C PHE A 33 0.08 8.14 -6.49
N ILE A 34 0.93 7.81 -7.45
CA ILE A 34 1.69 6.56 -7.43
C ILE A 34 3.19 6.81 -7.63
N LYS A 35 3.99 5.96 -7.00
CA LYS A 35 5.43 5.89 -7.23
C LYS A 35 5.90 4.45 -7.24
N THR A 36 6.99 4.20 -7.96
CA THR A 36 7.76 2.97 -7.74
C THR A 36 8.38 3.01 -6.35
N SER A 37 8.50 1.84 -5.71
CA SER A 37 9.24 1.74 -4.44
C SER A 37 10.74 1.95 -4.63
N GLY A 38 11.27 1.73 -5.85
CA GLY A 38 12.69 1.54 -6.11
C GLY A 38 13.21 0.15 -5.71
N ASN A 39 12.31 -0.79 -5.41
CA ASN A 39 12.62 -2.22 -5.27
C ASN A 39 11.66 -3.01 -6.19
N ARG A 40 10.79 -3.86 -5.64
CA ARG A 40 9.84 -4.68 -6.42
C ARG A 40 8.42 -4.12 -6.43
N GLY A 41 8.04 -3.35 -5.41
CA GLY A 41 6.66 -2.91 -5.18
C GLY A 41 6.33 -1.50 -5.68
N LEU A 42 5.08 -1.13 -5.44
CA LEU A 42 4.47 0.17 -5.77
C LEU A 42 3.92 0.81 -4.50
N HIS A 43 4.03 2.13 -4.36
CA HIS A 43 3.37 2.86 -3.28
C HIS A 43 2.33 3.80 -3.85
N VAL A 44 1.11 3.73 -3.33
CA VAL A 44 0.00 4.63 -3.66
C VAL A 44 -0.25 5.58 -2.49
N TYR A 45 -0.32 6.87 -2.77
CA TYR A 45 -0.53 7.96 -1.83
C TYR A 45 -1.87 8.62 -2.14
N ALA A 46 -2.67 8.87 -1.11
CA ALA A 46 -3.90 9.64 -1.22
C ALA A 46 -3.83 10.76 -0.15
N PRO A 47 -3.72 12.03 -0.55
CA PRO A 47 -3.72 13.15 0.40
C PRO A 47 -5.04 13.23 1.16
N ILE A 48 -4.97 13.39 2.49
CA ILE A 48 -6.15 13.50 3.36
C ILE A 48 -6.02 14.72 4.28
N GLY A 49 -7.15 15.25 4.74
CA GLY A 49 -7.16 16.28 5.78
C GLY A 49 -6.52 15.77 7.08
N PRO A 50 -5.67 16.55 7.77
CA PRO A 50 -4.97 16.12 8.99
C PRO A 50 -5.88 16.19 10.23
N THR A 51 -6.97 15.44 10.20
CA THR A 51 -8.06 15.46 11.21
C THR A 51 -8.24 14.13 11.94
N ARG A 52 -7.41 13.13 11.60
CA ARG A 52 -7.53 11.73 12.02
C ARG A 52 -6.22 11.25 12.62
N GLU A 53 -6.31 10.39 13.62
CA GLU A 53 -5.14 9.76 14.24
C GLU A 53 -4.68 8.52 13.46
N PHE A 54 -3.47 8.04 13.76
CA PHE A 54 -2.87 6.88 13.06
C PHE A 54 -3.78 5.66 13.02
N LEU A 55 -4.55 5.39 14.08
CA LEU A 55 -5.41 4.22 14.15
C LEU A 55 -6.58 4.32 13.16
N ASP A 56 -7.22 5.48 13.06
CA ASP A 56 -8.30 5.73 12.09
C ASP A 56 -7.79 5.56 10.66
N VAL A 57 -6.62 6.13 10.35
CA VAL A 57 -5.99 6.02 9.03
C VAL A 57 -5.65 4.57 8.72
N ARG A 58 -5.15 3.81 9.70
CA ARG A 58 -4.86 2.38 9.53
C ARG A 58 -6.14 1.58 9.26
N HIS A 59 -7.24 1.84 9.98
CA HIS A 59 -8.52 1.18 9.73
C HIS A 59 -9.06 1.46 8.32
N ALA A 60 -8.94 2.71 7.85
CA ALA A 60 -9.27 3.06 6.48
C ALA A 60 -8.40 2.30 5.45
N VAL A 61 -7.09 2.16 5.70
CA VAL A 61 -6.19 1.37 4.85
C VAL A 61 -6.56 -0.11 4.85
N ILE A 62 -6.94 -0.68 5.99
CA ILE A 62 -7.41 -2.07 6.08
C ILE A 62 -8.68 -2.26 5.26
N ALA A 63 -9.65 -1.35 5.38
CA ALA A 63 -10.90 -1.42 4.64
C ALA A 63 -10.66 -1.37 3.13
N ALA A 64 -9.81 -0.45 2.66
CA ALA A 64 -9.41 -0.38 1.25
C ALA A 64 -8.69 -1.67 0.79
N ALA A 65 -7.78 -2.20 1.62
CA ALA A 65 -7.03 -3.40 1.28
C ALA A 65 -7.91 -4.65 1.18
N ARG A 66 -8.86 -4.81 2.11
CA ARG A 66 -9.87 -5.88 2.06
C ARG A 66 -10.79 -5.75 0.86
N GLU A 67 -11.15 -4.52 0.50
CA GLU A 67 -12.00 -4.27 -0.66
C GLU A 67 -11.28 -4.69 -1.95
N LEU A 68 -9.99 -4.34 -2.07
CA LEU A 68 -9.17 -4.80 -3.17
C LEU A 68 -9.00 -6.33 -3.19
N GLU A 69 -8.72 -6.94 -2.03
CA GLU A 69 -8.60 -8.41 -1.90
C GLU A 69 -9.90 -9.12 -2.31
N ARG A 70 -11.08 -8.59 -1.93
CA ARG A 70 -12.38 -9.13 -2.36
C ARG A 70 -12.56 -9.07 -3.87
N ARG A 71 -12.08 -8.01 -4.54
CA ARG A 71 -12.16 -7.84 -5.99
C ARG A 71 -11.13 -8.67 -6.75
N MET A 72 -9.99 -8.97 -6.12
CA MET A 72 -8.86 -9.65 -6.75
C MET A 72 -8.27 -10.77 -5.87
N PRO A 73 -9.08 -11.75 -5.41
CA PRO A 73 -8.65 -12.71 -4.38
C PRO A 73 -7.52 -13.64 -4.83
N GLU A 74 -7.36 -13.84 -6.14
CA GLU A 74 -6.27 -14.65 -6.69
C GLU A 74 -4.97 -13.88 -6.88
N LYS A 75 -4.98 -12.55 -6.79
CA LYS A 75 -3.81 -11.69 -7.07
C LYS A 75 -3.36 -10.87 -5.88
N VAL A 76 -4.26 -10.62 -4.92
CA VAL A 76 -4.04 -9.72 -3.81
C VAL A 76 -4.31 -10.44 -2.50
N THR A 77 -3.54 -10.12 -1.47
CA THR A 77 -3.79 -10.64 -0.12
C THR A 77 -3.53 -9.62 0.98
N THR A 78 -4.30 -9.71 2.07
CA THR A 78 -4.03 -9.04 3.36
C THR A 78 -3.55 -10.00 4.44
N ALA A 79 -3.21 -11.25 4.08
CA ALA A 79 -2.75 -12.25 5.02
C ALA A 79 -1.45 -11.82 5.71
N TRP A 80 -1.52 -11.69 7.04
CA TRP A 80 -0.39 -11.26 7.86
C TRP A 80 0.77 -12.25 7.75
N TRP A 81 0.45 -13.55 7.75
CA TRP A 81 1.43 -14.62 7.75
C TRP A 81 1.95 -14.90 6.35
N LYS A 82 3.28 -14.83 6.18
CA LYS A 82 3.93 -15.11 4.89
C LYS A 82 3.55 -16.48 4.30
N GLU A 83 3.35 -17.49 5.14
CA GLU A 83 2.94 -18.84 4.72
C GLU A 83 1.52 -18.89 4.11
N GLU A 84 0.68 -17.90 4.38
CA GLU A 84 -0.70 -17.83 3.88
C GLU A 84 -0.84 -16.94 2.63
N ARG A 85 0.20 -16.17 2.27
CA ARG A 85 0.11 -15.20 1.17
C ARG A 85 0.04 -15.87 -0.21
N GLY A 86 0.79 -16.95 -0.38
CA GLY A 86 0.99 -17.59 -1.70
C GLY A 86 1.67 -16.64 -2.69
N GLU A 87 1.43 -16.88 -3.98
CA GLU A 87 1.94 -16.05 -5.09
C GLU A 87 0.99 -14.88 -5.37
N ARG A 88 0.86 -13.98 -4.38
CA ARG A 88 -0.02 -12.79 -4.45
C ARG A 88 0.73 -11.54 -4.03
N VAL A 89 0.24 -10.39 -4.48
CA VAL A 89 0.70 -9.08 -4.00
C VAL A 89 0.12 -8.83 -2.60
N PHE A 90 0.99 -8.61 -1.63
CA PHE A 90 0.58 -8.28 -0.27
C PHE A 90 0.34 -6.79 -0.14
N LEU A 91 -0.84 -6.40 0.38
CA LEU A 91 -1.07 -5.01 0.77
C LEU A 91 -0.60 -4.83 2.21
N ASP A 92 0.53 -4.16 2.39
CA ASP A 92 1.07 -3.89 3.72
C ASP A 92 0.32 -2.75 4.40
N PHE A 93 -0.81 -3.10 4.99
CA PHE A 93 -1.65 -2.20 5.78
C PHE A 93 -0.92 -1.66 7.01
N ASN A 94 0.15 -2.33 7.48
CA ASN A 94 0.88 -1.89 8.66
C ASN A 94 1.82 -0.73 8.38
N GLN A 95 2.06 -0.36 7.12
CA GLN A 95 2.75 0.88 6.75
C GLN A 95 2.00 2.16 7.18
N ALA A 96 0.71 2.04 7.52
CA ALA A 96 -0.09 3.14 8.06
C ALA A 96 0.11 3.36 9.57
N ASN A 97 0.88 2.51 10.25
CA ASN A 97 1.22 2.70 11.65
C ASN A 97 2.27 3.81 11.84
N ARG A 98 2.37 4.33 13.06
CA ARG A 98 3.45 5.22 13.48
C ARG A 98 4.82 4.52 13.35
N ASP A 99 5.88 5.28 13.06
CA ASP A 99 7.26 4.77 13.08
C ASP A 99 7.49 3.56 12.15
N ARG A 100 6.93 3.66 10.93
CA ARG A 100 7.12 2.69 9.86
C ARG A 100 7.96 3.27 8.74
N THR A 101 8.80 2.43 8.14
CA THR A 101 9.75 2.87 7.14
C THR A 101 9.11 2.88 5.76
N ILE A 102 9.01 4.08 5.18
CA ILE A 102 8.61 4.26 3.78
C ILE A 102 9.64 5.14 3.10
N ALA A 103 10.22 4.67 1.99
CA ALA A 103 11.14 5.49 1.21
C ALA A 103 10.39 6.71 0.65
N GLY A 104 10.94 7.90 0.89
CA GLY A 104 10.40 9.15 0.36
C GLY A 104 10.35 9.16 -1.16
N ALA A 105 9.49 10.02 -1.73
CA ALA A 105 9.55 10.31 -3.16
C ALA A 105 10.96 10.83 -3.51
N TYR A 106 11.48 10.39 -4.65
CA TYR A 106 12.82 10.69 -5.17
C TYR A 106 13.99 10.21 -4.30
N SER A 107 13.74 9.46 -3.22
CA SER A 107 14.82 8.90 -2.39
C SER A 107 15.53 7.74 -3.11
N PRO A 108 16.89 7.72 -3.12
CA PRO A 108 17.63 6.58 -3.61
C PRO A 108 17.47 5.37 -2.69
N ARG A 109 17.61 4.17 -3.24
CA ARG A 109 17.63 2.91 -2.49
C ARG A 109 19.04 2.36 -2.44
N ALA A 110 19.42 1.78 -1.31
CA ALA A 110 20.72 1.14 -1.10
C ALA A 110 20.79 -0.25 -1.79
N LEU A 111 20.67 -0.25 -3.12
CA LEU A 111 20.80 -1.42 -3.99
C LEU A 111 21.89 -1.15 -5.04
N ALA A 112 22.44 -2.21 -5.64
CA ALA A 112 23.64 -2.13 -6.49
C ALA A 112 23.53 -1.13 -7.66
N HIS A 113 22.33 -0.91 -8.20
CA HIS A 113 22.08 0.00 -9.32
C HIS A 113 21.51 1.35 -8.89
N ALA A 114 21.50 1.65 -7.58
CA ALA A 114 20.99 2.89 -6.98
C ALA A 114 19.64 3.36 -7.55
N PRO A 115 18.60 2.49 -7.53
CA PRO A 115 17.29 2.87 -8.02
C PRO A 115 16.68 3.94 -7.12
N VAL A 116 15.71 4.66 -7.68
CA VAL A 116 14.99 5.74 -7.00
C VAL A 116 13.54 5.33 -6.80
N SER A 117 13.01 5.63 -5.62
CA SER A 117 11.58 5.61 -5.33
C SER A 117 10.91 6.74 -6.12
N CYS A 118 10.52 6.47 -7.35
CA CYS A 118 10.22 7.49 -8.35
C CYS A 118 8.71 7.69 -8.53
N PRO A 119 8.17 8.89 -8.24
CA PRO A 119 6.86 9.31 -8.73
C PRO A 119 6.71 9.10 -10.22
N ILE A 120 5.54 8.60 -10.61
CA ILE A 120 5.14 8.36 -12.00
C ILE A 120 3.66 8.72 -12.18
N THR A 121 3.22 8.92 -13.41
CA THR A 121 1.81 9.09 -13.76
C THR A 121 1.10 7.74 -13.81
N TRP A 122 -0.22 7.76 -13.69
CA TRP A 122 -1.03 6.54 -13.89
C TRP A 122 -0.94 6.02 -15.33
N ASP A 123 -0.83 6.92 -16.31
CA ASP A 123 -0.81 6.56 -17.73
C ASP A 123 0.49 5.84 -18.11
N GLU A 124 1.62 6.16 -17.48
CA GLU A 124 2.89 5.50 -17.78
C GLU A 124 3.09 4.19 -17.02
N LEU A 125 2.32 3.93 -15.95
CA LEU A 125 2.48 2.79 -15.04
C LEU A 125 2.57 1.44 -15.78
N GLY A 126 1.68 1.20 -16.75
CA GLY A 126 1.62 -0.07 -17.48
C GLY A 126 2.84 -0.36 -18.36
N SER A 127 3.69 0.64 -18.60
CA SER A 127 4.92 0.54 -19.40
C SER A 127 6.19 0.87 -18.60
N ALA A 128 6.05 1.16 -17.31
CA ALA A 128 7.15 1.57 -16.47
C ALA A 128 8.08 0.38 -16.18
N ASP A 129 9.39 0.58 -16.29
CA ASP A 129 10.40 -0.35 -15.79
C ASP A 129 11.13 0.32 -14.61
N PRO A 130 10.96 -0.17 -13.36
CA PRO A 130 11.64 0.37 -12.19
C PRO A 130 13.17 0.49 -12.33
N LYS A 131 13.81 -0.36 -13.14
CA LYS A 131 15.27 -0.33 -13.36
C LYS A 131 15.73 0.92 -14.09
N ASN A 132 14.84 1.60 -14.81
CA ASN A 132 15.14 2.84 -15.52
C ASN A 132 15.13 4.06 -14.60
N PHE A 133 14.63 3.95 -13.37
CA PHE A 133 14.61 5.05 -12.41
C PHE A 133 15.79 4.94 -11.44
N THR A 134 16.86 5.66 -11.73
CA THR A 134 18.10 5.65 -10.95
C THR A 134 18.55 7.07 -10.60
N ILE A 135 19.51 7.19 -9.69
CA ILE A 135 20.13 8.48 -9.36
C ILE A 135 20.73 9.20 -10.58
N LEU A 136 21.07 8.46 -11.64
CA LEU A 136 21.67 9.02 -12.86
C LEU A 136 20.62 9.45 -13.88
N THR A 137 19.45 8.80 -13.92
CA THR A 137 18.43 9.01 -14.96
C THR A 137 17.30 9.93 -14.52
N VAL A 138 16.94 9.91 -13.23
CA VAL A 138 15.82 10.71 -12.68
C VAL A 138 16.02 12.23 -12.84
N PRO A 139 17.23 12.81 -12.65
CA PRO A 139 17.41 14.25 -12.83
C PRO A 139 17.04 14.75 -14.23
N GLU A 140 17.36 14.00 -15.28
CA GLU A 140 17.01 14.38 -16.65
C GLU A 140 15.53 14.14 -16.95
N ARG A 141 14.95 13.06 -16.41
CA ARG A 141 13.52 12.80 -16.47
C ARG A 141 12.72 13.97 -15.88
N LEU A 142 13.12 14.50 -14.72
CA LEU A 142 12.43 15.62 -14.09
C LEU A 142 12.41 16.89 -14.95
N LYS A 143 13.49 17.16 -15.71
CA LYS A 143 13.52 18.30 -16.63
C LYS A 143 12.62 18.12 -17.84
N THR A 144 12.47 16.90 -18.31
CA THR A 144 11.78 16.58 -19.57
C THR A 144 10.29 16.27 -19.39
N VAL A 145 9.94 15.55 -18.33
CA VAL A 145 8.57 15.11 -18.02
C VAL A 145 7.90 16.03 -16.98
N GLY A 146 8.67 16.71 -16.14
CA GLY A 146 8.15 17.41 -14.96
C GLY A 146 7.91 16.47 -13.78
N ASP A 147 7.24 16.99 -12.75
CA ASP A 147 6.88 16.24 -11.54
C ASP A 147 5.47 15.62 -11.69
N PRO A 148 5.34 14.28 -11.74
CA PRO A 148 4.04 13.62 -11.80
C PRO A 148 3.13 13.90 -10.60
N TRP A 149 3.68 14.40 -9.50
CA TRP A 149 2.93 14.73 -8.28
C TRP A 149 2.73 16.24 -8.10
N ALA A 150 2.98 17.06 -9.13
CA ALA A 150 2.90 18.52 -9.02
C ALA A 150 1.57 19.02 -8.44
N ASP A 151 0.46 18.37 -8.79
CA ASP A 151 -0.89 18.75 -8.36
C ASP A 151 -1.35 18.07 -7.07
N MET A 152 -0.49 17.30 -6.38
CA MET A 152 -0.85 16.56 -5.16
C MET A 152 -1.47 17.43 -4.06
N ASN A 153 -1.04 18.68 -3.96
CA ASN A 153 -1.53 19.62 -2.97
C ASN A 153 -2.32 20.78 -3.61
N ALA A 154 -2.77 20.63 -4.86
CA ALA A 154 -3.54 21.66 -5.57
C ALA A 154 -4.96 21.82 -4.97
N THR A 155 -5.49 20.76 -4.36
CA THR A 155 -6.78 20.75 -3.65
C THR A 155 -6.58 20.31 -2.19
N PRO A 156 -7.47 20.70 -1.26
CA PRO A 156 -7.46 20.13 0.09
C PRO A 156 -7.58 18.60 0.02
N GLY A 157 -6.81 17.91 0.88
CA GLY A 157 -6.87 16.45 0.96
C GLY A 157 -8.28 15.97 1.30
N GLY A 158 -8.63 14.79 0.76
CA GLY A 158 -9.95 14.20 0.95
C GLY A 158 -10.22 13.74 2.38
N THR A 159 -11.41 13.19 2.60
CA THR A 159 -11.81 12.57 3.87
C THR A 159 -11.77 11.05 3.76
N ILE A 160 -11.44 10.36 4.84
CA ILE A 160 -11.44 8.89 4.89
C ILE A 160 -12.77 8.30 5.39
N ASP A 161 -13.82 9.12 5.50
CA ASP A 161 -15.08 8.75 6.15
C ASP A 161 -15.75 7.54 5.46
N VAL A 162 -15.74 7.50 4.13
CA VAL A 162 -16.27 6.34 3.36
C VAL A 162 -15.49 5.06 3.66
N LEU A 163 -14.16 5.14 3.78
CA LEU A 163 -13.34 3.97 4.15
C LEU A 163 -13.61 3.53 5.59
N LEU A 164 -13.91 4.45 6.49
CA LEU A 164 -14.32 4.14 7.86
C LEU A 164 -15.71 3.49 7.90
N GLU A 165 -16.64 3.89 7.03
CA GLU A 165 -17.92 3.18 6.87
C GLU A 165 -17.72 1.75 6.37
N TRP A 166 -16.78 1.53 5.44
CA TRP A 166 -16.42 0.18 4.97
C TRP A 166 -15.75 -0.64 6.07
N TRP A 167 -14.93 -0.01 6.91
CA TRP A 167 -14.38 -0.64 8.11
C TRP A 167 -15.50 -1.10 9.06
N GLU A 168 -16.48 -0.24 9.36
CA GLU A 168 -17.64 -0.59 10.19
C GLU A 168 -18.50 -1.71 9.59
N ARG A 169 -18.66 -1.71 8.26
CA ARG A 169 -19.29 -2.83 7.53
C ARG A 169 -18.53 -4.13 7.75
N ASP A 170 -17.21 -4.10 7.60
CA ASP A 170 -16.34 -5.26 7.77
C ASP A 170 -16.37 -5.76 9.23
N LEU A 171 -16.39 -4.86 10.22
CA LEU A 171 -16.58 -5.22 11.64
C LEU A 171 -17.91 -5.96 11.88
N LYS A 172 -19.02 -5.46 11.30
CA LYS A 172 -20.34 -6.11 11.39
C LYS A 172 -20.37 -7.48 10.72
N ALA A 173 -19.52 -7.70 9.72
CA ALA A 173 -19.31 -8.99 9.06
C ALA A 173 -18.35 -9.92 9.82
N GLY A 174 -17.85 -9.51 10.99
CA GLY A 174 -16.92 -10.31 11.81
C GLY A 174 -15.45 -10.17 11.41
N LEU A 175 -15.12 -9.28 10.48
CA LEU A 175 -13.75 -9.00 10.05
C LEU A 175 -13.15 -7.92 10.96
N GLY A 176 -12.64 -8.34 12.11
CA GLY A 176 -12.06 -7.48 13.14
C GLY A 176 -10.71 -6.85 12.78
N GLU A 177 -9.92 -6.54 13.79
CA GLU A 177 -8.57 -6.01 13.62
C GLU A 177 -7.64 -7.01 12.90
N LEU A 178 -6.66 -6.51 12.15
CA LEU A 178 -5.53 -7.29 11.62
C LEU A 178 -4.32 -7.21 12.56
N PRO A 179 -3.43 -8.22 12.57
CA PRO A 179 -2.25 -8.19 13.44
C PRO A 179 -1.42 -6.92 13.25
N PHE A 180 -0.99 -6.34 14.36
CA PHE A 180 0.05 -5.32 14.37
C PHE A 180 1.42 -6.00 14.27
N PRO A 181 2.48 -5.29 13.85
CA PRO A 181 3.79 -5.89 13.79
C PRO A 181 4.30 -6.21 15.21
N PRO A 182 5.24 -7.17 15.36
CA PRO A 182 5.55 -7.77 16.65
C PRO A 182 6.11 -6.79 17.70
N ASP A 183 6.72 -5.69 17.24
CA ASP A 183 7.31 -4.61 18.03
C ASP A 183 6.27 -3.64 18.61
N TYR A 184 5.00 -3.70 18.19
CA TYR A 184 3.94 -2.87 18.73
C TYR A 184 3.36 -3.43 20.05
N PRO A 185 2.86 -2.59 20.97
CA PRO A 185 2.01 -3.06 22.06
C PRO A 185 0.82 -3.86 21.54
N LYS A 186 0.29 -4.80 22.34
CA LYS A 186 -0.92 -5.57 21.97
C LYS A 186 -2.12 -4.62 21.94
N MET A 187 -2.85 -4.59 20.82
CA MET A 187 -3.99 -3.69 20.64
C MET A 187 -5.33 -4.38 20.91
N PRO A 188 -6.38 -3.64 21.35
CA PRO A 188 -7.72 -4.19 21.52
C PRO A 188 -8.25 -4.83 20.24
N GLY A 189 -8.89 -5.99 20.35
CA GLY A 189 -9.47 -6.72 19.21
C GLY A 189 -8.46 -7.38 18.28
N GLU A 190 -7.14 -7.22 18.52
CA GLU A 190 -6.10 -7.75 17.65
C GLU A 190 -6.00 -9.28 17.73
N PRO A 191 -6.06 -10.01 16.60
CA PRO A 191 -5.92 -11.47 16.57
C PRO A 191 -4.52 -11.92 17.02
N SER A 192 -4.35 -13.23 17.22
CA SER A 192 -3.07 -13.79 17.66
C SER A 192 -1.94 -13.44 16.70
N ARG A 193 -0.80 -12.99 17.25
CA ARG A 193 0.46 -12.82 16.52
C ARG A 193 1.29 -14.11 16.49
N VAL A 194 0.68 -15.27 16.71
CA VAL A 194 1.36 -16.55 16.59
C VAL A 194 1.14 -17.08 15.18
N GLN A 195 2.21 -17.53 14.53
CA GLN A 195 2.12 -18.19 13.22
C GLN A 195 1.09 -19.33 13.26
N PRO A 196 0.22 -19.48 12.25
CA PRO A 196 -0.78 -20.54 12.19
C PRO A 196 -0.15 -21.93 12.37
N SER A 197 0.98 -22.18 11.70
CA SER A 197 1.78 -23.41 11.85
C SER A 197 2.31 -23.68 13.26
N ARG A 198 2.35 -22.67 14.14
CA ARG A 198 2.82 -22.73 15.53
C ARG A 198 1.72 -22.50 16.56
N ALA A 199 0.51 -22.15 16.13
CA ALA A 199 -0.62 -21.99 17.02
C ALA A 199 -1.01 -23.36 17.58
N ARG A 200 -1.22 -23.44 18.90
CA ARG A 200 -1.84 -24.66 19.47
C ARG A 200 -3.20 -24.83 18.80
N LYS A 201 -3.47 -26.02 18.25
CA LYS A 201 -4.82 -26.37 17.83
C LYS A 201 -5.73 -26.20 19.05
N GLN A 202 -6.77 -25.40 18.92
CA GLN A 202 -7.85 -25.42 19.90
C GLN A 202 -8.56 -26.75 19.68
N ASP A 203 -8.46 -27.62 20.69
CA ASP A 203 -9.25 -28.86 20.79
C ASP A 203 -10.75 -28.53 20.91
#